data_AF-A0A151QP49-F1
#
_entry.id   AF-A0A151QP49-F1
#
_cell.length_a   1.000
_cell.length_b   1.000
_cell.length_c   1.000
_cell.angle_alpha   90.00
_cell.angle_beta   90.00
_cell.angle_gamma   90.00
#
_symmetry.space_group_name_H-M   'P 1'
#
loop_
_entity.id
_entity.type
_entity.pdbx_description
1 polymer ?
#
loop_
_entity_poly.entity_id
_entity_poly.type
_entity_poly.pdbx_seq_one_letter_code
_entity_poly.pdbx_strand_id
1 'polypeptide(L)' 'MKTEAVRFYKELFSVNNDQGFLDMQAGVPPGLGVEAQSTLTALVTKEEVCRAVMSMKSFKAPGPDGFQPFFFKQY' A
#
# COMPACT_ATOMS: atom_id res chain seq x y z
N MET A 1 -28.24 -19.40 3.81
CA MET A 1 -27.32 -18.24 3.99
C MET A 1 -26.11 -18.29 3.06
N LYS A 2 -25.31 -19.37 3.02
CA LYS A 2 -24.10 -19.45 2.16
C LYS A 2 -24.37 -19.23 0.67
N THR A 3 -25.46 -19.78 0.14
CA THR A 3 -25.83 -19.65 -1.28
C THR A 3 -26.13 -18.21 -1.69
N GLU A 4 -26.77 -17.44 -0.80
CA GLU A 4 -27.13 -16.04 -1.07
C GLU A 4 -25.90 -15.15 -1.07
N ALA A 5 -24.98 -15.35 -0.12
CA ALA A 5 -23.71 -14.64 -0.08
C ALA A 5 -22.85 -14.91 -1.33
N VAL A 6 -22.79 -16.17 -1.77
CA VAL A 6 -22.07 -16.55 -3.00
C VAL A 6 -22.70 -15.91 -4.24
N ARG A 7 -24.04 -15.88 -4.32
CA ARG A 7 -24.75 -15.23 -5.43
C ARG A 7 -24.46 -13.72 -5.45
N PHE A 8 -24.63 -13.06 -4.31
CA PHE A 8 -24.41 -11.61 -4.17
C PHE A 8 -23.01 -11.19 -4.62
N TYR A 9 -21.96 -11.87 -4.15
CA TYR A 9 -20.59 -11.51 -4.53
C TYR A 9 -20.25 -11.90 -5.96
N LYS A 10 -20.82 -12.99 -6.48
CA LYS A 10 -20.68 -13.30 -7.91
C LYS A 10 -21.31 -12.20 -8.75
N GLU A 11 -22.52 -11.75 -8.45
CA GLU A 11 -23.15 -10.66 -9.19
C GLU A 11 -22.37 -9.35 -9.06
N LEU A 12 -21.90 -9.00 -7.86
CA LEU A 12 -21.12 -7.80 -7.61
C LEU A 12 -19.82 -7.74 -8.44
N PHE A 13 -19.10 -8.85 -8.55
CA PHE A 13 -17.79 -8.90 -9.22
C PHE A 13 -17.84 -9.45 -10.66
N SER A 14 -18.98 -10.00 -11.10
CA SER A 14 -19.17 -10.51 -12.46
C SER A 14 -20.00 -9.58 -13.34
N VAL A 15 -20.21 -8.32 -12.93
CA VAL A 15 -20.69 -7.27 -13.85
C VAL A 15 -19.67 -7.18 -14.98
N ASN A 16 -20.00 -7.80 -16.12
CA ASN A 16 -19.35 -7.54 -17.38
C ASN A 16 -19.69 -6.10 -17.73
N ASN A 17 -18.77 -5.20 -17.42
CA ASN A 17 -18.87 -3.80 -17.77
C ASN A 17 -18.60 -3.70 -19.28
N ASP A 18 -19.57 -4.12 -20.09
CA ASP A 18 -19.66 -3.75 -21.52
C ASP A 18 -19.92 -2.23 -21.65
N GLN A 19 -20.29 -1.59 -20.53
CA GLN A 19 -20.11 -0.16 -20.32
C GLN A 19 -18.60 0.11 -20.23
N GLY A 20 -18.04 0.45 -21.39
CA GLY A 20 -16.62 0.70 -21.61
C GLY A 20 -15.97 1.40 -20.44
N PHE A 21 -14.83 0.83 -20.04
CA PHE A 21 -13.74 1.46 -19.30
C PHE A 21 -14.03 2.94 -19.09
N LEU A 22 -14.64 3.26 -17.93
CA LEU A 22 -15.03 4.62 -17.55
C LEU A 22 -13.91 5.54 -17.98
N ASP A 23 -14.19 6.34 -19.02
CA ASP A 23 -13.34 7.26 -19.75
C ASP A 23 -12.09 7.67 -18.96
N MET A 24 -11.13 6.76 -18.87
CA MET A 24 -9.76 7.09 -18.54
C MET A 24 -9.31 7.65 -19.86
N GLN A 25 -9.68 8.92 -20.08
CA GLN A 25 -9.39 9.69 -21.27
C GLN A 25 -8.05 9.22 -21.77
N ALA A 26 -8.00 8.82 -23.05
CA ALA A 26 -6.87 8.22 -23.75
C ALA A 26 -5.65 9.18 -23.85
N GLY A 27 -5.29 9.80 -22.74
CA GLY A 27 -4.08 10.54 -22.46
C GLY A 27 -3.19 9.72 -21.53
N VAL A 28 -1.94 10.16 -21.46
CA VAL A 28 -0.92 9.54 -20.61
C VAL A 28 -1.45 9.51 -19.16
N PRO A 29 -1.46 8.34 -18.49
CA PRO A 29 -1.86 8.28 -17.08
C PRO A 29 -1.01 9.28 -16.30
N PRO A 30 -1.58 10.00 -15.32
CA PRO A 30 -0.83 10.97 -14.54
C PRO A 30 0.40 10.28 -13.94
N GLY A 31 1.56 10.63 -14.48
CA GLY A 31 2.84 10.08 -14.09
C GLY A 31 3.40 10.88 -12.92
N LEU A 32 4.23 10.21 -12.12
CA LEU A 32 5.04 10.91 -11.13
C LEU A 32 5.96 11.90 -11.85
N GLY A 33 6.17 13.08 -11.24
CA GLY A 33 7.19 14.01 -11.72
C GLY A 33 8.59 13.37 -11.65
N VAL A 34 9.53 13.86 -12.47
CA VAL A 34 10.90 13.32 -12.57
C VAL A 34 11.57 13.19 -11.19
N GLU A 35 11.39 14.17 -10.31
CA GLU A 35 11.92 14.13 -8.94
C GLU A 35 11.33 13.00 -8.09
N ALA A 36 10.02 12.76 -8.20
CA ALA A 36 9.37 11.68 -7.47
C ALA A 36 9.81 10.31 -8.00
N GLN A 37 10.00 10.18 -9.32
CA GLN A 37 10.55 8.96 -9.92
C GLN A 37 11.98 8.70 -9.45
N SER A 38 12.82 9.74 -9.41
CA SER A 38 14.18 9.66 -8.90
C SER A 38 14.21 9.26 -7.42
N THR A 39 13.35 9.88 -6.61
CA THR A 39 13.26 9.56 -5.16
C THR A 39 12.84 8.11 -4.91
N LEU A 40 11.93 7.55 -5.72
CA LEU A 40 11.50 6.16 -5.58
C LEU A 40 12.58 5.13 -5.95
N THR A 41 13.53 5.53 -6.80
CA THR A 41 14.64 4.67 -7.23
C THR A 41 15.94 4.93 -6.48
N ALA A 42 15.96 5.96 -5.64
CA ALA A 42 17.09 6.27 -4.77
C ALA A 42 17.34 5.15 -3.76
N LEU A 43 18.60 4.98 -3.40
CA LEU A 43 18.99 4.05 -2.34
C LEU A 43 18.48 4.57 -0.99
N VAL A 44 17.98 3.65 -0.16
CA VAL A 44 17.54 3.97 1.20
C VAL A 44 18.73 4.41 2.04
N THR A 45 18.59 5.57 2.68
CA THR A 45 19.60 6.15 3.56
C THR A 45 19.41 5.68 5.01
N LYS A 46 20.49 5.75 5.81
CA LYS A 46 20.42 5.43 7.24
C LYS A 46 19.50 6.39 7.98
N GLU A 47 19.50 7.66 7.57
CA GLU A 47 18.70 8.74 8.15
C GLU A 47 17.20 8.49 7.92
N GLU A 48 16.80 7.99 6.75
CA GLU A 48 15.43 7.57 6.47
C GLU A 48 14.98 6.42 7.37
N VAL A 49 15.81 5.39 7.51
CA VAL A 49 15.52 4.23 8.37
C VAL A 49 15.39 4.68 9.82
N CYS A 50 16.35 5.46 10.33
CA CYS A 50 16.32 5.96 11.70
C CYS A 50 15.07 6.83 11.94
N ARG A 51 14.77 7.77 11.04
CA ARG A 51 13.59 8.63 11.15
C ARG A 51 12.29 7.80 11.17
N ALA A 52 12.18 6.80 10.30
CA ALA A 52 11.03 5.91 10.26
C ALA A 52 10.87 5.13 11.57
N VAL A 53 11.92 4.45 12.03
CA VAL A 53 11.92 3.65 13.27
C VAL A 53 11.59 4.52 14.48
N MET A 54 12.23 5.69 14.60
CA MET A 54 12.03 6.60 15.73
C MET A 54 10.63 7.21 15.76
N SER A 55 9.95 7.34 14.62
CA SER A 55 8.57 7.82 14.54
C SER A 55 7.51 6.81 15.01
N MET A 56 7.86 5.52 15.08
CA MET A 56 6.92 4.47 15.50
C MET A 56 6.60 4.57 17.00
N LYS A 57 5.43 4.09 17.44
CA LYS A 57 5.17 3.94 18.89
C LYS A 57 5.96 2.75 19.43
N SER A 58 6.61 2.90 20.59
CA SER A 58 7.54 1.88 21.14
C SER A 58 6.88 0.53 21.43
N PHE A 59 5.63 0.54 21.92
CA PHE A 59 4.90 -0.65 22.37
C PHE A 59 3.75 -1.02 21.42
N LYS A 60 4.00 -1.03 20.10
CA LYS A 60 3.02 -1.59 19.15
C LYS A 60 3.05 -3.12 19.20
N ALA A 61 1.96 -3.74 18.74
CA ALA A 61 1.90 -5.18 18.53
C ALA A 61 3.09 -5.63 17.65
N PRO A 62 3.79 -6.71 18.02
CA PRO A 62 4.92 -7.21 17.26
C PRO A 62 4.48 -7.78 15.92
N GLY A 63 5.39 -7.77 14.94
CA GLY A 63 5.19 -8.48 13.69
C GLY A 63 5.36 -9.99 13.85
N PRO A 64 5.39 -10.75 12.74
CA PRO A 64 5.73 -12.17 12.74
C PRO A 64 7.11 -12.48 13.35
N ASP A 65 7.99 -11.47 13.45
CA ASP A 65 9.31 -11.53 14.07
C ASP A 65 9.28 -11.49 15.60
N GLY A 66 8.16 -11.10 16.22
CA GLY A 66 8.01 -11.01 17.67
C GLY A 66 8.64 -9.76 18.31
N PHE A 67 9.31 -8.90 17.54
CA PHE A 67 9.99 -7.72 18.08
C PHE A 67 9.10 -6.47 18.05
N GLN A 68 9.06 -5.76 19.17
CA GLN A 68 8.41 -4.46 19.25
C GLN A 68 9.37 -3.34 18.78
N PRO A 69 8.84 -2.21 18.27
CA PRO A 69 9.67 -1.09 17.81
C PRO A 69 10.68 -0.58 18.84
N PHE A 70 10.39 -0.71 20.13
CA PHE A 70 11.30 -0.36 21.23
C PHE A 70 12.71 -0.95 21.07
N PHE A 71 12.84 -2.22 20.65
CA PHE A 71 14.13 -2.88 20.49
C PHE A 71 15.06 -2.19 19.48
N PHE A 72 14.47 -1.58 18.44
CA PHE A 72 15.21 -0.91 17.38
C PHE A 72 15.47 0.58 17.65
N LYS A 73 14.93 1.13 18.74
CA LYS A 73 15.17 2.51 19.15
C LYS A 73 16.31 2.67 20.15
N GLN A 74 16.70 1.57 20.80
CA GLN A 74 17.78 1.56 21.78
C GLN A 74 19.18 1.42 21.17
N TYR A 75 19.27 1.19 19.85
CA TYR A 75 20.52 1.00 19.09
C TYR A 75 20.51 1.89 17.84
#